data_AF-A0A5C0E1I1-F1
#
_entry.id   AF-A0A5C0E1I1-F1
#
_cell.length_a   1.000
_cell.length_b   1.000
_cell.length_c   1.000
_cell.angle_alpha   90.00
_cell.angle_beta   90.00
_cell.angle_gamma   90.00
#
_symmetry.space_group_name_H-M   'P 1'
#
loop_
_entity.id
_entity.type
_entity.pdbx_description
1 polymer ?
#
loop_
_entity_poly.entity_id
_entity_poly.type
_entity_poly.pdbx_seq_one_letter_code
_entity_poly.pdbx_strand_id
1 'polypeptide(L)'
;MKNLKILLSTILMGTAFIGCSSTPDEKTVKSIAVLYNIKSAQENDIKIVKSFEKDGKIVYILQIKGMICEMPMIEIDKQWNATGIKCGG
;
A
#
# COMPACT_ATOMS: atom_id res chain seq x y z
N MET A 1 48.83 -30.25 -24.73
CA MET A 1 48.27 -28.90 -24.92
C MET A 1 47.13 -28.70 -23.93
N LYS A 2 47.33 -27.78 -22.98
CA LYS A 2 46.33 -27.35 -21.98
C LYS A 2 45.32 -26.45 -22.67
N ASN A 3 44.01 -26.71 -22.53
CA ASN A 3 42.91 -25.76 -22.74
C ASN A 3 41.72 -26.31 -21.93
N LEU A 4 41.76 -26.22 -20.59
CA LEU A 4 41.31 -25.08 -19.81
C LEU A 4 39.85 -24.69 -20.11
N LYS A 5 38.96 -25.39 -19.39
CA LYS A 5 37.72 -24.90 -18.76
C LYS A 5 37.13 -23.61 -19.35
N ILE A 6 36.03 -23.71 -20.07
CA ILE A 6 35.01 -22.66 -20.07
C ILE A 6 33.67 -23.33 -19.83
N LEU A 7 33.36 -23.53 -18.55
CA LEU A 7 31.97 -23.64 -18.10
C LEU A 7 31.29 -22.35 -18.53
N LEU A 8 30.46 -22.39 -19.58
CA LEU A 8 29.47 -21.34 -19.82
C LEU A 8 28.44 -21.43 -18.69
N SER A 9 28.79 -20.82 -17.56
CA SER A 9 27.82 -20.43 -16.54
C SER A 9 26.98 -19.32 -17.17
N THR A 10 25.86 -19.69 -17.78
CA THR A 10 24.80 -18.77 -18.14
C THR A 10 24.23 -18.23 -16.84
N ILE A 11 24.79 -17.11 -16.40
CA ILE A 11 24.26 -16.30 -15.30
C ILE A 11 22.89 -15.83 -15.75
N LEU A 12 21.85 -16.53 -15.28
CA LEU A 12 20.47 -16.09 -15.35
C LEU A 12 20.40 -14.85 -14.46
N MET A 13 20.64 -13.68 -15.04
CA MET A 13 20.33 -12.39 -14.42
C MET A 13 18.80 -12.32 -14.31
N GLY A 14 18.27 -12.92 -13.24
CA GLY A 14 16.94 -12.62 -12.77
C GLY A 14 16.94 -11.15 -12.41
N THR A 15 16.47 -10.31 -13.32
CA THR A 15 16.18 -8.91 -13.01
C THR A 15 15.12 -8.94 -11.94
N ALA A 16 15.54 -8.72 -10.69
CA ALA A 16 14.60 -8.34 -9.64
C ALA A 16 13.94 -7.06 -10.13
N PHE A 17 12.70 -7.17 -10.62
CA PHE A 17 11.82 -6.03 -10.73
C PHE A 17 11.57 -5.56 -9.30
N ILE A 18 12.50 -4.77 -8.77
CA ILE A 18 12.27 -3.94 -7.60
C ILE A 18 11.33 -2.84 -8.12
N GLY A 19 10.06 -3.20 -8.26
CA GLY A 19 9.02 -2.19 -8.41
C GLY A 19 9.15 -1.30 -7.19
N CYS A 20 9.48 -0.03 -7.39
CA CYS A 20 9.34 0.97 -6.35
C CYS A 20 7.86 0.91 -5.94
N SER A 21 7.55 0.20 -4.85
CA SER A 21 6.21 0.18 -4.26
C SER A 21 5.98 1.60 -3.75
N SER A 22 5.30 2.42 -4.55
CA SER A 22 4.82 3.71 -4.12
C SER A 22 3.81 3.44 -3.00
N THR A 23 3.90 4.19 -1.91
CA THR A 23 2.86 4.25 -0.89
C THR A 23 2.26 5.64 -0.92
N PRO A 24 0.94 5.83 -0.76
CA PRO A 24 0.37 7.16 -0.66
C PRO A 24 0.95 7.87 0.56
N ASP A 25 1.11 9.18 0.46
CA ASP A 25 1.40 10.02 1.61
C ASP A 25 0.20 10.04 2.58
N GLU A 26 0.47 10.40 3.83
CA GLU A 26 -0.54 10.42 4.90
C GLU A 26 -1.73 11.34 4.58
N LYS A 27 -1.50 12.49 3.94
CA LYS A 27 -2.56 13.44 3.59
C LYS A 27 -3.50 12.83 2.55
N THR A 28 -2.95 12.13 1.56
CA THR A 28 -3.73 11.37 0.56
C THR A 28 -4.63 10.34 1.24
N VAL A 29 -4.08 9.54 2.16
CA VAL A 29 -4.85 8.53 2.90
C VAL A 29 -6.00 9.17 3.69
N LYS A 30 -5.73 10.23 4.45
CA LYS A 30 -6.76 10.89 5.26
C LYS A 30 -7.81 11.58 4.40
N SER A 31 -7.40 12.23 3.31
CA SER A 31 -8.32 12.89 2.38
C SER A 31 -9.34 11.90 1.81
N ILE A 32 -8.88 10.71 1.42
CA ILE A 32 -9.74 9.63 0.92
C ILE A 32 -10.65 9.10 2.04
N ALA A 33 -10.14 8.93 3.26
CA ALA A 33 -10.96 8.48 4.39
C ALA A 33 -12.08 9.48 4.77
N VAL A 34 -11.85 10.80 4.66
CA VAL A 34 -12.88 11.83 4.90
C VAL A 34 -14.07 11.67 3.94
N LEU A 35 -13.85 11.23 2.69
CA LEU A 35 -14.92 11.05 1.69
C LEU A 35 -15.96 10.01 2.11
N TYR A 36 -15.61 9.10 3.00
CA TYR A 36 -16.55 8.11 3.55
C TYR A 36 -17.44 8.65 4.68
N ASN A 37 -17.27 9.93 5.07
CA ASN A 37 -18.12 10.65 6.03
C ASN A 37 -18.41 9.88 7.35
N ILE A 38 -17.44 9.13 7.84
CA ILE A 38 -17.58 8.32 9.06
C ILE A 38 -17.75 9.25 10.26
N LYS A 39 -18.96 9.29 10.84
CA LYS A 39 -19.32 10.18 11.97
C LYS A 39 -18.95 11.65 11.71
N SER A 40 -19.02 12.12 10.46
CA SER A 40 -18.59 13.47 10.07
C SER A 40 -17.19 13.82 10.58
N ALA A 41 -16.26 12.85 10.48
CA ALA A 41 -14.87 13.03 10.84
C ALA A 41 -14.16 13.98 9.88
N GLN A 42 -13.33 14.86 10.44
CA GLN A 42 -12.41 15.70 9.70
C GLN A 42 -11.04 15.01 9.60
N GLU A 43 -10.15 15.56 8.77
CA GLU A 43 -8.79 15.03 8.60
C GLU A 43 -8.04 14.87 9.93
N ASN A 44 -8.20 15.82 10.85
CA ASN A 44 -7.58 15.80 12.19
C ASN A 44 -8.14 14.70 13.12
N ASP A 45 -9.33 14.19 12.84
CA ASP A 45 -9.95 13.11 13.61
C ASP A 45 -9.44 11.71 13.17
N ILE A 46 -8.66 11.65 12.09
CA ILE A 46 -8.19 10.42 11.46
C ILE A 46 -6.71 10.19 11.83
N LYS A 47 -6.46 9.09 12.54
CA LYS A 47 -5.10 8.62 12.85
C LYS A 47 -4.81 7.35 12.06
N ILE A 48 -3.72 7.34 11.31
CA ILE A 48 -3.20 6.11 10.71
C ILE A 48 -2.52 5.30 11.82
N VAL A 49 -2.99 4.09 12.07
CA VAL A 49 -2.46 3.20 13.12
C VAL A 49 -1.38 2.28 12.55
N LYS A 50 -1.65 1.68 11.39
CA LYS A 50 -0.71 0.83 10.66
C LYS A 50 -1.14 0.66 9.21
N SER A 51 -0.22 0.20 8.37
CA SER A 51 -0.52 -0.28 7.02
C SER A 51 0.16 -1.62 6.77
N PHE A 52 -0.39 -2.40 5.85
CA PHE A 52 0.22 -3.66 5.40
C PHE A 52 -0.26 -4.00 3.99
N GLU A 53 0.56 -4.71 3.22
CA GLU A 53 0.16 -5.23 1.93
C GLU A 53 -0.69 -6.51 2.08
N LYS A 54 -1.77 -6.60 1.32
CA LYS A 54 -2.64 -7.78 1.24
C LYS A 54 -3.30 -7.83 -0.12
N ASP A 55 -3.18 -8.97 -0.82
CA ASP A 55 -3.83 -9.23 -2.11
C ASP A 55 -3.56 -8.13 -3.17
N GLY A 56 -2.32 -7.62 -3.22
CA GLY A 56 -1.92 -6.55 -4.16
C GLY A 56 -2.44 -5.15 -3.79
N LYS A 57 -3.00 -4.97 -2.60
CA LYS A 57 -3.48 -3.69 -2.06
C LYS A 57 -2.70 -3.31 -0.81
N ILE A 58 -2.62 -2.01 -0.53
CA ILE A 58 -2.16 -1.52 0.76
C ILE A 58 -3.39 -1.30 1.65
N VAL A 59 -3.49 -2.06 2.73
CA VAL A 59 -4.57 -1.94 3.70
C VAL A 59 -4.14 -0.99 4.81
N TYR A 60 -4.85 0.13 4.95
CA TYR A 60 -4.67 1.07 6.05
C TYR A 60 -5.63 0.75 7.18
N ILE A 61 -5.09 0.67 8.40
CA ILE A 61 -5.88 0.64 9.62
C ILE A 61 -5.89 2.05 10.20
N LEU A 62 -7.09 2.62 10.27
CA LEU A 62 -7.35 3.97 10.74
C LEU A 62 -8.09 3.93 12.06
N GLN A 63 -7.77 4.87 12.95
CA GLN A 63 -8.59 5.18 14.09
C GLN A 63 -9.34 6.49 13.78
N ILE A 64 -10.67 6.43 13.75
CA ILE A 64 -11.55 7.56 13.38
C ILE A 64 -12.62 7.71 14.44
N LYS A 65 -12.58 8.80 15.22
CA LYS A 65 -13.55 9.09 16.31
C LYS A 65 -13.88 7.86 17.18
N GLY A 66 -12.85 7.15 17.63
CA GLY A 66 -12.96 5.97 18.49
C GLY A 66 -13.29 4.65 17.79
N MET A 67 -13.54 4.66 16.47
CA MET A 67 -13.71 3.44 15.67
C MET A 67 -12.38 2.99 15.06
N ILE A 68 -12.24 1.69 14.84
CA ILE A 68 -11.15 1.13 14.03
C ILE A 68 -11.70 0.82 12.64
N CYS A 69 -11.10 1.43 11.62
CA CYS A 69 -11.52 1.28 10.24
C CYS A 69 -10.41 0.63 9.40
N GLU A 70 -10.78 -0.36 8.61
CA GLU A 70 -9.93 -0.98 7.59
C GLU A 70 -10.26 -0.36 6.23
N MET A 71 -9.26 0.22 5.56
CA MET A 71 -9.38 0.89 4.27
C MET A 71 -8.36 0.32 3.28
N PRO A 72 -8.73 -0.66 2.45
CA PRO A 72 -7.86 -1.20 1.41
C PRO A 72 -7.73 -0.23 0.23
N MET A 73 -6.50 0.11 -0.13
CA MET A 73 -6.15 1.06 -1.18
C MET A 73 -5.34 0.39 -2.31
N ILE A 74 -5.56 0.85 -3.54
CA ILE A 74 -4.85 0.41 -4.73
C ILE A 74 -4.45 1.62 -5.58
N GLU A 75 -3.29 1.56 -6.22
CA GLU A 75 -2.85 2.55 -7.20
C GLU A 75 -3.33 2.15 -8.60
N ILE A 76 -4.09 3.02 -9.24
CA ILE A 76 -4.57 2.87 -10.63
C ILE A 76 -4.21 4.17 -11.35
N ASP A 77 -3.51 4.07 -12.48
CA ASP A 77 -3.09 5.24 -13.27
C ASP A 77 -2.37 6.34 -12.44
N LYS A 78 -1.50 5.92 -11.52
CA LYS A 78 -0.77 6.79 -10.57
C LYS A 78 -1.67 7.55 -9.57
N GLN A 79 -2.91 7.10 -9.39
CA GLN A 79 -3.86 7.65 -8.44
C GLN A 79 -4.24 6.59 -7.40
N TRP A 80 -4.23 7.00 -6.13
CA TRP A 80 -4.61 6.15 -5.03
C TRP A 80 -6.11 6.13 -4.85
N ASN A 81 -6.68 4.92 -4.85
CA ASN A 81 -8.11 4.70 -4.74
C ASN A 81 -8.39 3.75 -3.56
N ALA A 82 -9.32 4.12 -2.68
CA ALA A 82 -9.84 3.18 -1.70
C ALA A 82 -10.90 2.28 -2.37
N THR A 83 -10.76 0.97 -2.17
CA THR A 83 -11.74 -0.01 -2.66
C THR A 83 -12.91 -0.23 -1.69
N GLY A 84 -12.88 0.45 -0.55
CA GLY A 84 -13.91 0.43 0.49
C GLY A 84 -13.33 0.83 1.84
N ILE A 85 -14.21 1.05 2.80
CA ILE A 85 -13.86 1.21 4.21
C ILE A 85 -14.81 0.39 5.07
N LYS A 86 -14.29 -0.33 6.07
CA LYS A 86 -15.08 -1.08 7.04
C LYS A 86 -14.70 -0.63 8.42
N CYS A 87 -15.66 -0.13 9.20
CA CYS A 87 -15.41 0.34 10.56
C CYS A 87 -16.10 -0.54 11.58
N GLY A 88 -15.39 -0.84 12.68
CA GLY A 88 -15.92 -1.51 13.86
C GLY A 88 -15.56 -0.72 15.13
N GLY A 89 -16.52 -0.61 16.05
CA GLY A 89 -16.38 0.13 17.30
C GLY A 89 -17.73 0.42 17.94
#